data_AF-A0A5C8TQX4-F1
#
_entry.id   AF-A0A5C8TQX4-F1
#
_cell.length_a   1.000
_cell.length_b   1.000
_cell.length_c   1.000
_cell.angle_alpha   90.00
_cell.angle_beta   90.00
_cell.angle_gamma   90.00
#
_symmetry.space_group_name_H-M   'P 1'
#
loop_
_entity.id
_entity.type
_entity.pdbx_description
1 polymer ?
#
loop_
_entity_poly.entity_id
_entity_poly.type
_entity_poly.pdbx_seq_one_letter_code
_entity_poly.pdbx_strand_id
1 'polypeptide(L)' 'MDSPPNDLDTHALGKAAPGKGLAREACPYAEGTEARDRWLAGYDEAVSDGAEPVTGGIAKHPPAGEPTR' A
#
# COMPACT_ATOMS: atom_id res chain seq x y z
N MET A 1 24.10 -12.37 -18.41
CA MET A 1 22.65 -12.48 -18.13
C MET A 1 22.25 -11.14 -17.58
N ASP A 2 21.64 -10.31 -18.41
CA ASP A 2 21.06 -9.03 -18.00
C ASP A 2 19.70 -9.37 -17.40
N SER A 3 19.67 -9.63 -16.09
CA SER A 3 18.38 -9.73 -15.40
C SER A 3 17.76 -8.34 -15.50
N PRO A 4 16.55 -8.18 -16.08
CA PRO A 4 15.93 -6.86 -16.16
C PRO A 4 15.86 -6.27 -14.75
N PRO A 5 16.10 -4.95 -14.58
CA PRO A 5 16.10 -4.32 -13.27
C PRO A 5 14.72 -4.51 -12.65
N ASN A 6 14.62 -5.52 -11.78
CA ASN A 6 13.46 -5.75 -10.94
C ASN A 6 13.56 -4.83 -9.72
N ASP A 7 13.98 -3.59 -9.95
CA ASP A 7 14.12 -2.50 -8.98
C ASP A 7 12.78 -1.78 -8.84
N LEU A 8 11.70 -2.54 -8.67
CA LEU A 8 10.49 -1.97 -8.10
C LEU A 8 10.82 -1.69 -6.63
N ASP A 9 11.21 -0.44 -6.37
CA ASP A 9 11.56 0.02 -5.03
C ASP A 9 10.36 -0.17 -4.11
N THR A 10 10.45 -1.20 -3.29
CA THR A 10 9.35 -1.68 -2.46
C THR A 10 8.95 -0.64 -1.42
N HIS A 11 9.91 0.17 -1.00
CA HIS A 11 9.70 1.29 -0.11
C HIS A 11 8.88 2.41 -0.79
N ALA A 12 9.24 2.80 -2.02
CA ALA A 12 8.45 3.77 -2.80
C ALA A 12 7.00 3.29 -3.03
N LEU A 13 6.80 1.99 -3.27
CA LEU A 13 5.47 1.39 -3.38
C LEU A 13 4.69 1.47 -2.05
N GLY A 14 5.37 1.25 -0.92
CA GLY A 14 4.80 1.42 0.42
C GLY A 14 4.36 2.86 0.68
N LYS A 15 5.20 3.83 0.32
CA LYS A 15 4.92 5.26 0.49
C LYS A 15 3.71 5.73 -0.32
N ALA A 16 3.52 5.18 -1.52
CA ALA A 16 2.38 5.51 -2.37
C ALA A 16 1.07 4.81 -1.97
N ALA A 17 1.11 3.82 -1.09
CA ALA A 17 -0.03 2.97 -0.79
C ALA A 17 -1.21 3.70 -0.09
N PRO A 18 -1.00 4.54 0.94
CA PRO A 18 -2.11 5.27 1.56
C PRO A 18 -2.89 6.13 0.55
N GLY A 19 -2.17 6.87 -0.32
CA GLY A 19 -2.77 7.69 -1.39
C GLY A 19 -3.50 6.89 -2.47
N LYS A 20 -3.33 5.56 -2.51
CA LYS A 20 -4.06 4.64 -3.39
C LYS A 20 -5.22 3.94 -2.69
N GLY A 21 -5.51 4.25 -1.43
CA GLY A 21 -6.55 3.53 -0.67
C GLY A 21 -6.12 2.13 -0.23
N LEU A 22 -4.83 1.82 -0.23
CA LEU A 22 -4.28 0.56 0.24
C LEU A 22 -4.02 0.66 1.75
N ALA A 23 -4.55 -0.28 2.52
CA ALA A 23 -4.23 -0.41 3.94
C ALA A 23 -2.86 -1.07 4.15
N ARG A 24 -2.22 -0.81 5.30
CA ARG A 24 -0.96 -1.46 5.71
C ARG A 24 -1.02 -2.99 5.66
N GLU A 25 -2.17 -3.56 6.03
CA GLU A 25 -2.41 -5.01 6.05
C GLU A 25 -2.59 -5.60 4.65
N ALA A 26 -2.89 -4.77 3.65
CA ALA A 26 -3.01 -5.18 2.26
C ALA A 26 -1.65 -5.21 1.52
N CYS A 27 -0.54 -5.20 2.28
CA CYS A 27 0.80 -5.42 1.76
C CYS A 27 0.83 -6.72 0.92
N PRO A 28 1.22 -6.67 -0.37
CA PRO A 28 1.19 -7.84 -1.26
C PRO A 28 2.32 -8.84 -0.98
N TYR A 29 3.27 -8.48 -0.12
CA TYR A 29 4.46 -9.28 0.18
C TYR A 29 4.24 -10.18 1.39
N ALA A 30 4.76 -11.40 1.29
CA ALA A 30 4.68 -12.40 2.35
C ALA A 30 5.41 -11.94 3.63
N GLU A 31 4.90 -12.39 4.77
CA GLU A 31 5.53 -12.19 6.08
C GLU A 31 6.95 -12.73 6.12
N GLY A 32 7.85 -12.00 6.78
CA GLY A 32 9.27 -12.36 6.89
C GLY A 32 10.12 -12.07 5.64
N THR A 33 9.57 -11.44 4.60
CA THR A 33 10.36 -11.02 3.42
C THR A 33 10.90 -9.60 3.58
N GLU A 34 12.11 -9.34 3.07
CA GLU A 34 12.70 -7.99 3.02
C GLU A 34 11.81 -7.01 2.22
N ALA A 35 11.12 -7.51 1.21
CA ALA A 35 10.17 -6.74 0.41
C ALA A 35 8.99 -6.22 1.26
N ARG A 36 8.47 -7.05 2.17
CA ARG A 36 7.43 -6.63 3.12
C ARG A 36 7.95 -5.58 4.08
N ASP A 37 9.14 -5.78 4.64
CA ASP A 37 9.73 -4.84 5.60
C ASP A 37 9.93 -3.46 4.97
N ARG A 38 10.50 -3.40 3.76
CA ARG A 38 10.67 -2.15 2.99
C ARG A 38 9.34 -1.48 2.65
N TRP A 39 8.34 -2.25 2.23
CA TRP A 39 7.02 -1.71 1.92
C TRP A 39 6.31 -1.16 3.17
N LEU A 40 6.40 -1.85 4.30
CA LEU A 40 5.83 -1.37 5.57
C LEU A 40 6.54 -0.09 6.03
N ALA A 41 7.87 -0.04 5.95
CA ALA A 41 8.64 1.16 6.28
C ALA A 41 8.21 2.38 5.44
N GLY A 42 8.01 2.19 4.12
CA GLY A 42 7.53 3.27 3.25
C GLY A 42 6.10 3.72 3.59
N TYR A 43 5.23 2.78 3.95
CA TYR A 43 3.86 3.09 4.39
C TYR A 43 3.88 3.91 5.69
N ASP A 44 4.65 3.48 6.69
CA ASP A 44 4.81 4.16 7.97
C ASP A 44 5.44 5.56 7.78
N GLU A 45 6.36 5.74 6.83
CA GLU A 45 6.89 7.06 6.43
C GLU A 45 5.79 7.95 5.85
N ALA A 46 4.98 7.46 4.91
CA ALA A 46 3.90 8.24 4.32
C ALA A 46 2.87 8.69 5.36
N VAL A 47 2.50 7.81 6.29
CA VAL A 47 1.59 8.18 7.40
C VAL A 47 2.23 9.23 8.30
N SER A 48 3.52 9.11 8.58
CA SER A 48 4.27 10.11 9.37
C SER A 48 4.36 11.47 8.66
N ASP A 49 4.42 11.47 7.33
CA ASP A 49 4.41 12.68 6.48
C ASP A 49 3.00 13.33 6.38
N GLY A 50 1.98 12.67 6.93
CA GLY A 50 0.61 13.18 6.99
C GLY A 50 -0.35 12.53 6.00
N ALA A 51 0.03 11.44 5.33
CA ALA A 51 -0.90 10.66 4.54
C ALA A 51 -1.96 10.00 5.44
N GLU A 52 -3.21 10.05 5.02
CA GLU A 52 -4.30 9.44 5.78
C GLU A 52 -4.17 7.90 5.77
N PRO A 53 -3.99 7.25 6.94
CA PRO A 53 -3.87 5.81 6.99
C PRO A 53 -5.21 5.17 6.65
N VAL A 54 -5.19 4.28 5.66
CA VAL A 54 -6.38 3.53 5.27
C VAL A 54 -6.50 2.34 6.23
N THR A 55 -7.55 2.33 7.03
CA THR A 55 -7.89 1.21 7.92
C THR A 55 -9.03 0.40 7.32
N GLY A 56 -8.86 -0.93 7.30
CA GLY A 56 -9.73 -1.84 6.57
C GLY A 56 -9.15 -2.18 5.19
N GLY A 57 -8.73 -3.43 5.01
CA GLY A 57 -8.11 -3.92 3.77
C GLY A 57 -8.88 -3.56 2.49
N ILE A 58 -8.16 -3.54 1.35
CA ILE A 58 -8.62 -3.12 0.00
C ILE A 58 -10.14 -3.05 -0.06
N ALA A 59 -10.71 -1.83 -0.07
CA ALA A 59 -12.14 -1.67 -0.18
C ALA A 59 -12.63 -2.40 -1.44
N LYS A 60 -13.14 -3.62 -1.26
CA LYS A 60 -13.76 -4.42 -2.33
C LYS A 60 -15.19 -3.96 -2.60
N HIS A 61 -15.49 -2.68 -2.41
CA HIS A 61 -16.82 -2.16 -2.64
C HIS A 61 -16.76 -0.85 -3.44
N PRO A 62 -17.55 -0.74 -4.53
CA PRO A 62 -17.79 0.55 -5.16
C PRO A 62 -18.44 1.49 -4.14
N PRO A 63 -18.28 2.82 -4.29
CA PRO A 63 -18.84 3.79 -3.36
C PRO A 63 -20.34 3.56 -3.24
N ALA A 64 -20.80 3.25 -2.03
CA ALA A 64 -22.22 3.20 -1.71
C ALA A 64 -22.79 4.60 -1.93
N GLY A 65 -23.58 4.76 -2.99
CA GLY A 65 -24.19 6.03 -3.30
C GLY A 65 -25.14 5.94 -4.46
N GLU A 66 -26.35 5.43 -4.21
CA GLU A 66 -27.52 5.99 -4.90
C GLU A 66 -28.76 5.94 -3.99
N PRO A 67 -29.30 7.10 -3.56
CA PRO A 67 -30.59 7.20 -2.90
C PRO A 67 -31.67 7.55 -3.94
N THR A 68 -32.70 6.72 -4.08
CA THR A 68 -33.99 7.00 -4.79
C THR A 68 -34.83 5.73 -4.69
N ARG A 69 -36.07 5.66 -4.22
CA ARG A 69 -37.10 6.62 -3.79
C ARG A 69 -38.11 5.83 -2.95
#